data_AF-A0A4U0F5A8-F1
#
_entry.id   AF-A0A4U0F5A8-F1
#
_cell.length_a   1.000
_cell.length_b   1.000
_cell.length_c   1.000
_cell.angle_alpha   90.00
_cell.angle_beta   90.00
_cell.angle_gamma   90.00
#
_symmetry.space_group_name_H-M   'P 1'
#
loop_
_entity.id
_entity.type
_entity.pdbx_description
1 polymer ?
#
loop_
_entity_poly.entity_id
_entity_poly.type
_entity_poly.pdbx_seq_one_letter_code
_entity_poly.pdbx_strand_id
1 'polypeptide(L)' 'MAEFVELNEGWLARITEAVTGLKYGTVQIVVHDGRIVQIERTEKFRYEGTGEKKSNA' A
#
# COMPACT_ATOMS: atom_id res chain seq x y z
N MET A 1 27.50 6.24 -10.46
CA MET A 1 27.50 5.21 -9.39
C MET A 1 26.07 5.13 -8.89
N ALA A 2 25.45 3.96 -8.85
CA ALA A 2 24.07 3.84 -8.38
C ALA A 2 24.06 4.15 -6.87
N GLU A 3 23.35 5.21 -6.48
CA GLU A 3 23.05 5.47 -5.07
C GLU A 3 22.09 4.38 -4.60
N PHE A 4 22.61 3.40 -3.86
CA PHE A 4 21.78 2.39 -3.24
C PHE A 4 21.03 3.01 -2.08
N VAL A 5 19.72 2.74 -2.01
CA VAL A 5 18.93 3.13 -0.84
C VAL A 5 19.39 2.33 0.35
N GLU A 6 19.82 3.01 1.41
CA GLU A 6 20.06 2.38 2.70
C GLU A 6 18.72 2.08 3.40
N LEU A 7 18.33 0.80 3.37
CA LEU A 7 17.21 0.28 4.13
C LEU A 7 17.65 0.00 5.58
N ASN A 8 17.71 1.05 6.39
CA ASN A 8 17.96 0.93 7.82
C ASN A 8 16.73 0.37 8.57
N GLU A 9 16.92 0.01 9.84
CA GLU A 9 15.85 -0.54 10.69
C GLU A 9 14.63 0.38 10.79
N GLY A 10 14.83 1.71 10.78
CA GLY A 10 13.75 2.68 10.80
C GLY A 10 12.86 2.63 9.56
N TRP A 11 13.47 2.49 8.37
CA TRP A 11 12.72 2.29 7.13
C TRP A 11 12.06 0.92 7.07
N LEU A 12 12.73 -0.12 7.55
CA LEU A 12 12.16 -1.46 7.62
C LEU A 12 10.90 -1.48 8.50
N ALA A 13 10.92 -0.81 9.65
CA ALA A 13 9.77 -0.66 10.53
C ALA A 13 8.61 0.07 9.85
N ARG A 14 8.89 1.20 9.17
CA ARG A 14 7.86 1.98 8.44
C ARG A 14 7.25 1.21 7.28
N ILE A 15 8.05 0.49 6.51
CA ILE A 15 7.56 -0.36 5.42
C ILE A 15 6.71 -1.49 6.00
N THR A 16 7.16 -2.10 7.09
CA THR A 16 6.41 -3.14 7.82
C THR A 16 5.04 -2.61 8.27
N GLU A 17 5.00 -1.42 8.85
CA GLU A 17 3.75 -0.76 9.24
C GLU A 17 2.83 -0.51 8.03
N ALA A 18 3.39 -0.02 6.91
CA ALA A 18 2.63 0.26 5.69
C ALA A 18 2.02 -0.99 5.06
N VAL A 19 2.68 -2.14 5.13
CA VAL A 19 2.13 -3.41 4.62
C VAL A 19 1.26 -4.13 5.66
N THR A 20 1.40 -3.81 6.94
CA THR A 20 0.63 -4.45 8.01
C THR A 20 -0.86 -4.17 7.83
N GLY A 21 -1.68 -5.21 7.92
CA GLY A 21 -3.13 -5.11 7.76
C GLY A 21 -3.61 -4.85 6.32
N LEU A 22 -2.72 -4.70 5.34
CA LEU A 22 -3.10 -4.54 3.94
C LEU A 22 -3.59 -5.88 3.38
N LYS A 23 -4.91 -6.06 3.29
CA LYS A 23 -5.51 -7.29 2.76
C LYS A 23 -5.52 -7.34 1.24
N TYR A 24 -5.89 -6.23 0.61
CA TYR A 24 -6.01 -6.10 -0.84
C TYR A 24 -5.57 -4.70 -1.22
N GLY A 25 -4.42 -4.57 -1.88
CA GLY A 25 -3.88 -3.26 -2.20
C GLY A 25 -2.43 -3.28 -2.64
N THR A 26 -1.81 -2.11 -2.64
CA THR A 26 -0.42 -1.89 -3.06
C THR A 26 0.27 -0.89 -2.14
N VAL A 27 1.53 -1.16 -1.80
CA VAL A 27 2.43 -0.17 -1.20
C VAL A 27 3.46 0.22 -2.24
N GLN A 28 3.58 1.52 -2.51
CA GLN A 28 4.54 2.08 -3.46
C GLN A 28 5.56 2.91 -2.68
N ILE A 29 6.84 2.62 -2.87
CA ILE A 29 7.96 3.33 -2.24
C ILE A 29 8.64 4.14 -3.34
N VAL A 30 8.72 5.45 -3.16
CA VAL A 30 9.37 6.36 -4.11
C VAL A 30 10.72 6.77 -3.57
N VAL A 31 11.74 6.58 -4.40
CA VAL A 31 13.13 6.87 -4.09
C VAL A 31 13.65 7.92 -5.05
N HIS A 32 14.21 8.99 -4.50
CA HIS A 32 14.98 9.99 -5.26
C HIS A 32 16.33 10.17 -4.59
N ASP A 33 17.40 10.25 -5.39
CA ASP A 33 18.77 10.50 -4.91
C ASP A 33 19.16 9.60 -3.72
N GLY A 34 18.95 8.28 -3.88
CA GLY A 34 19.31 7.28 -2.86
C GLY A 34 18.49 7.32 -1.58
N ARG A 35 17.44 8.15 -1.50
CA ARG A 35 16.62 8.33 -0.31
C ARG A 35 15.16 8.06 -0.60
N ILE A 36 14.52 7.35 0.33
CA ILE A 36 13.06 7.19 0.31
C ILE A 36 12.47 8.56 0.63
N VAL A 37 11.72 9.10 -0.33
CA VAL A 37 11.02 10.38 -0.16
C VAL A 37 9.54 10.19 0.10
N GLN A 38 8.98 9.04 -0.30
CA GLN A 38 7.54 8.79 -0.18
C GLN A 38 7.23 7.31 -0.01
N ILE A 39 6.20 7.02 0.78
CA ILE A 39 5.55 5.71 0.88
C ILE A 39 4.05 5.94 0.71
N GLU A 40 3.46 5.39 -0.34
CA GLU A 40 2.03 5.43 -0.59
C GLU A 40 1.41 4.05 -0.32
N ARG A 41 0.33 4.03 0.45
CA ARG A 41 -0.45 2.83 0.74
C ARG A 41 -1.82 2.97 0.11
N THR A 42 -2.16 2.07 -0.80
CA THR A 42 -3.47 2.05 -1.47
C THR A 42 -4.20 0.76 -1.14
N GLU A 43 -5.38 0.86 -0.54
CA GLU A 43 -6.26 -0.28 -0.27
C GLU A 43 -7.41 -0.33 -1.28
N LYS A 44 -7.80 -1.54 -1.69
CA LYS A 44 -8.93 -1.77 -2.59
C LYS A 44 -9.98 -2.61 -1.87
N PHE A 45 -11.11 -1.98 -1.58
CA PHE A 45 -12.29 -2.65 -1.05
C PHE A 45 -13.29 -2.89 -2.17
N ARG A 46 -13.70 -4.15 -2.35
CA ARG A 46 -14.87 -4.46 -3.17
C ARG A 46 -16.05 -4.57 -2.22
N TYR A 47 -16.99 -3.66 -2.36
CA TYR A 47 -18.31 -3.82 -1.76
C TYR A 47 -19.13 -4.63 -2.76
N GLU A 48 -19.44 -5.89 -2.42
CA GLU A 48 -20.43 -6.63 -3.18
C GLU A 48 -21.73 -5.84 -3.09
N GLY A 49 -22.22 -5.36 -4.24
CA GLY A 49 -23.51 -4.68 -4.30
C GLY A 49 -24.53 -5.63 -3.71
N THR A 50 -25.15 -5.24 -2.60
CA THR A 50 -26.34 -5.90 -2.10
C THR A 50 -27.30 -5.97 -3.27
N GLY A 51 -27.43 -7.15 -3.87
CA GLY A 51 -28.34 -7.36 -4.97
C GLY A 51 -29.71 -6.96 -4.47
N GLU A 52 -30.18 -5.78 -4.87
CA GLU A 52 -31.59 -5.43 -4.85
C GLU A 52 -32.25 -6.48 -5.73
N LYS A 53 -32.62 -7.61 -5.12
CA LYS A 53 -33.67 -8.45 -5.62
C LYS A 53 -34.91 -7.57 -5.59
N LYS A 54 -35.13 -6.83 -6.68
CA LYS A 54 -36.45 -6.30 -7.01
C LYS A 54 -37.35 -7.52 -7.20
N SER A 55 -37.94 -7.97 -6.10
CA SER A 55 -39.09 -8.85 -6.10
C SER A 55 -40.24 -8.06 -6.73
N ASN A 56 -40.38 -8.13 -8.05
CA ASN A 56 -41.67 -7.93 -8.69
C ASN A 56 -42.41 -9.25 -8.58
N ALA A 57 -43.31 -9.32 -7.60
CA ALA A 57 -44.41 -10.28 -7.54
C ALA A 57 -45.70 -9.48 -7.38
#